data_AF-A0A7G9SF17-F1
#
_entry.id   AF-A0A7G9SF17-F1
#
_cell.length_a   1.000
_cell.length_b   1.000
_cell.length_c   1.000
_cell.angle_alpha   90.00
_cell.angle_beta   90.00
_cell.angle_gamma   90.00
#
_symmetry.space_group_name_H-M   'P 1'
#
loop_
_entity.id
_entity.type
_entity.pdbx_description
1 polymer ?
#
loop_
_entity_poly.entity_id
_entity_poly.type
_entity_poly.pdbx_seq_one_letter_code
_entity_poly.pdbx_strand_id
1 'polypeptide(L)'
;MAELKEISIGIAQVLQNSKIPEPLPVQLWNEPAANAASLVRHVIDECIDAGISLAAVRVDEDCWHAWVLDGLEPAHRGVPLQRDRQLRQTVEFYRFPAAA
;
A
#
# COMPACT_ATOMS: atom_id res chain seq x y z
N MET A 1 -6.78 4.19 -17.13
CA MET A 1 -6.26 5.15 -16.12
C MET A 1 -7.29 5.53 -15.04
N ALA A 2 -8.61 5.42 -15.27
CA ALA A 2 -9.62 5.64 -14.22
C ALA A 2 -9.59 4.56 -13.10
N GLU A 3 -9.27 3.32 -13.46
CA GLU A 3 -9.38 2.16 -12.56
C GLU A 3 -8.49 2.24 -11.31
N LEU A 4 -7.21 2.60 -11.45
CA LEU A 4 -6.29 2.65 -10.31
C LEU A 4 -6.70 3.70 -9.26
N LYS A 5 -7.20 4.86 -9.72
CA LYS A 5 -7.66 5.93 -8.82
C LYS A 5 -8.93 5.53 -8.09
N GLU A 6 -9.88 4.90 -8.78
CA GLU A 6 -11.11 4.41 -8.16
C GLU A 6 -10.81 3.31 -7.12
N ILE A 7 -9.89 2.40 -7.45
CA ILE A 7 -9.44 1.36 -6.51
C ILE A 7 -8.74 1.99 -5.30
N SER A 8 -7.85 2.97 -5.48
CA SER A 8 -7.14 3.60 -4.37
C SER A 8 -8.07 4.34 -3.42
N ILE A 9 -9.07 5.06 -3.95
CA ILE A 9 -10.12 5.70 -3.16
C ILE A 9 -10.92 4.65 -2.38
N GLY A 10 -11.31 3.54 -3.02
CA GLY A 10 -12.03 2.45 -2.36
C GLY A 10 -11.23 1.84 -1.19
N ILE A 11 -9.94 1.60 -1.39
CA ILE A 11 -9.05 1.10 -0.32
C ILE A 11 -8.94 2.12 0.82
N ALA A 12 -8.75 3.40 0.52
CA ALA A 12 -8.69 4.46 1.54
C ALA A 12 -10.00 4.54 2.34
N GLN A 13 -11.16 4.42 1.69
CA GLN A 13 -12.46 4.38 2.37
C GLN A 13 -12.61 3.15 3.27
N VAL A 14 -12.14 1.98 2.84
CA VAL A 14 -12.12 0.79 3.69
C VAL A 14 -11.21 1.00 4.88
N LEU A 15 -10.00 1.53 4.68
CA LEU A 15 -9.06 1.83 5.75
C LEU A 15 -9.65 2.81 6.77
N GLN A 16 -10.38 3.83 6.32
CA GLN A 16 -11.04 4.81 7.18
C GLN A 16 -12.10 4.16 8.09
N ASN A 17 -12.94 3.30 7.50
CA ASN A 17 -14.13 2.76 8.14
C ASN A 17 -13.90 1.41 8.84
N SER A 18 -12.78 0.75 8.56
CA SER A 18 -12.47 -0.56 9.12
C SER A 18 -12.23 -0.47 10.63
N LYS A 19 -12.93 -1.34 11.36
CA LYS A 19 -12.71 -1.64 12.79
C LYS A 19 -11.95 -2.97 12.99
N ILE A 20 -11.51 -3.59 11.90
CA ILE A 20 -10.89 -4.93 11.86
C ILE A 20 -9.45 -4.82 12.42
N PRO A 21 -8.92 -5.86 13.10
CA PRO A 21 -7.49 -5.91 13.42
C PRO A 21 -6.64 -5.81 12.15
N GLU A 22 -5.54 -5.07 12.28
CA GLU A 22 -4.59 -4.83 11.21
C GLU A 22 -3.74 -6.05 10.87
N PRO A 23 -3.19 -6.13 9.65
CA PRO A 23 -3.29 -5.16 8.54
C PRO A 23 -4.58 -5.26 7.70
N LEU A 24 -4.79 -4.30 6.79
CA LEU A 24 -5.68 -4.49 5.65
C LEU A 24 -4.89 -5.11 4.47
N PRO A 25 -5.13 -6.39 4.14
CA PRO A 25 -4.51 -7.01 2.97
C PRO A 25 -5.29 -6.66 1.69
N VAL A 26 -4.56 -6.29 0.66
CA VAL A 26 -5.03 -6.04 -0.70
C VAL A 26 -4.34 -7.02 -1.63
N GLN A 27 -5.12 -7.93 -2.21
CA GLN A 27 -4.64 -8.84 -3.24
C GLN A 27 -4.41 -8.06 -4.53
N LEU A 28 -3.32 -8.34 -5.23
CA LEU A 28 -2.91 -7.71 -6.48
C LEU A 28 -3.34 -8.49 -7.74
N TRP A 29 -3.93 -9.69 -7.62
CA TRP A 29 -4.60 -10.42 -8.72
C TRP A 29 -3.74 -10.62 -10.00
N ASN A 30 -2.43 -10.83 -9.86
CA ASN A 30 -1.46 -10.88 -10.97
C ASN A 30 -1.25 -9.56 -11.74
N GLU A 31 -1.56 -8.41 -11.13
CA GLU A 31 -1.18 -7.12 -11.68
C GLU A 31 0.35 -7.03 -11.89
N PRO A 32 0.81 -6.37 -12.97
CA PRO A 32 2.22 -6.06 -13.15
C PRO A 32 2.79 -5.32 -11.94
N ALA A 33 4.03 -5.62 -11.56
CA ALA A 33 4.67 -5.03 -10.39
C ALA A 33 4.70 -3.48 -10.41
N ALA A 34 4.83 -2.87 -11.60
CA ALA A 34 4.75 -1.41 -11.77
C ALA A 34 3.36 -0.83 -11.46
N ASN A 35 2.29 -1.56 -11.81
CA ASN A 35 0.91 -1.19 -11.48
C ASN A 35 0.68 -1.34 -9.98
N ALA A 36 1.20 -2.41 -9.37
CA ALA A 36 1.13 -2.61 -7.93
C ALA A 36 1.83 -1.47 -7.16
N ALA A 37 3.06 -1.12 -7.54
CA ALA A 37 3.78 0.00 -6.94
C ALA A 37 3.03 1.34 -7.13
N SER A 38 2.46 1.57 -8.31
CA SER A 38 1.62 2.74 -8.59
C SER A 38 0.38 2.77 -7.69
N LEU A 39 -0.32 1.64 -7.55
CA LEU A 39 -1.48 1.51 -6.67
C LEU A 39 -1.11 1.85 -5.22
N VAL A 40 0.00 1.31 -4.71
CA VAL A 40 0.48 1.60 -3.36
C VAL A 40 0.71 3.10 -3.16
N ARG A 41 1.37 3.76 -4.11
CA ARG A 41 1.59 5.20 -4.08
C ARG A 41 0.27 5.96 -4.00
N HIS A 42 -0.67 5.63 -4.89
CA HIS A 42 -1.98 6.27 -4.93
C HIS A 42 -2.80 6.03 -3.64
N VAL A 43 -2.76 4.83 -3.06
CA VAL A 43 -3.45 4.56 -1.78
C VAL A 43 -2.87 5.40 -0.66
N ILE A 44 -1.54 5.53 -0.58
CA ILE A 44 -0.89 6.37 0.43
C ILE A 44 -1.28 7.83 0.24
N ASP A 45 -1.27 8.33 -1.00
CA ASP A 45 -1.68 9.71 -1.32
C ASP A 45 -3.13 9.98 -0.90
N GLU A 46 -4.07 9.13 -1.32
CA GLU A 46 -5.50 9.26 -0.98
C GLU A 46 -5.73 9.15 0.54
N CYS A 47 -4.99 8.27 1.24
CA CYS A 47 -5.08 8.17 2.70
C CYS A 47 -4.64 9.47 3.37
N ILE A 48 -3.47 10.01 3.00
CA ILE A 48 -2.94 11.22 3.60
C ILE A 48 -3.84 12.43 3.29
N ASP A 49 -4.31 12.55 2.05
CA ASP A 49 -5.19 13.63 1.64
C ASP A 49 -6.56 13.55 2.35
N ALA A 50 -7.02 12.35 2.70
CA ALA A 50 -8.20 12.11 3.53
C ALA A 50 -7.95 12.20 5.05
N GLY A 51 -6.73 12.51 5.49
CA GLY A 51 -6.35 12.60 6.90
C GLY A 51 -6.24 11.24 7.63
N ILE A 52 -6.08 10.15 6.89
CA ILE A 52 -5.91 8.80 7.40
C ILE A 52 -4.41 8.54 7.61
N SER A 53 -4.01 8.31 8.86
CA SER A 53 -2.62 7.97 9.19
C SER A 53 -2.33 6.50 8.86
N LEU A 54 -1.24 6.28 8.12
CA LEU A 54 -0.66 4.96 7.90
C LEU A 54 0.66 4.85 8.67
N ALA A 55 0.83 3.77 9.41
CA ALA A 55 2.05 3.47 10.14
C ALA A 55 3.10 2.79 9.25
N ALA A 56 2.65 1.92 8.33
CA ALA A 56 3.52 1.23 7.38
C ALA A 56 2.72 0.60 6.24
N VAL A 57 3.41 0.30 5.14
CA VAL A 57 2.91 -0.56 4.07
C VAL A 57 3.89 -1.70 3.84
N ARG A 58 3.43 -2.95 3.90
CA ARG A 58 4.24 -4.12 3.52
C ARG A 58 3.90 -4.54 2.11
N VAL A 59 4.93 -4.76 1.30
CA VAL A 59 4.80 -5.16 -0.10
C VAL A 59 5.62 -6.41 -0.36
N ASP A 60 5.22 -7.19 -1.36
CA ASP A 60 6.01 -8.33 -1.83
C ASP A 60 7.31 -7.90 -2.53
N GLU A 61 8.15 -8.89 -2.88
CA GLU A 61 9.47 -8.64 -3.46
C GLU A 61 9.40 -7.99 -4.85
N ASP A 62 8.41 -8.35 -5.67
CA ASP A 62 8.26 -7.80 -7.02
C ASP A 62 7.80 -6.34 -6.98
N CYS A 63 6.80 -6.02 -6.14
CA CYS A 63 6.34 -4.65 -5.92
C CYS A 63 7.46 -3.78 -5.31
N TRP A 64 8.23 -4.31 -4.36
CA TRP A 64 9.39 -3.62 -3.81
C TRP A 64 10.44 -3.30 -4.87
N HIS A 65 10.78 -4.25 -5.73
CA HIS A 65 11.73 -3.99 -6.81
C HIS A 65 11.20 -2.97 -7.81
N ALA A 66 9.93 -3.04 -8.20
CA ALA A 66 9.33 -2.04 -9.07
C ALA A 66 9.38 -0.64 -8.46
N TRP A 67 9.10 -0.53 -7.16
CA TRP A 67 9.20 0.73 -6.41
C TRP A 67 10.61 1.33 -6.43
N VAL A 68 11.62 0.51 -6.12
CA VAL A 68 13.03 0.95 -6.12
C VAL A 68 13.54 1.26 -7.54
N LEU A 69 13.10 0.51 -8.55
CA LEU A 69 13.45 0.74 -9.95
C LEU A 69 12.87 2.08 -10.49
N ASP A 70 11.74 2.53 -9.94
CA ASP A 70 11.18 3.86 -10.20
C ASP A 70 11.97 4.99 -9.49
N GLY A 71 13.07 4.64 -8.80
CA GLY A 71 13.95 5.58 -8.09
C GLY A 71 13.38 6.08 -6.77
N LEU A 72 12.32 5.44 -6.27
CA LEU A 72 11.62 5.87 -5.06
C LEU A 72 12.34 5.36 -3.80
N GLU A 73 12.40 6.21 -2.79
CA GLU A 73 12.88 5.84 -1.46
C GLU A 73 11.98 4.77 -0.82
N PRO A 74 12.46 3.98 0.15
CA PRO A 74 11.66 2.98 0.87
C PRO A 74 10.63 3.61 1.84
N ALA A 75 10.09 4.77 1.49
CA ALA A 75 9.02 5.48 2.14
C ALA A 75 8.33 6.40 1.13
N HIS A 76 7.04 6.67 1.34
CA HIS A 76 6.29 7.66 0.57
C HIS A 76 5.53 8.59 1.50
N ARG A 77 5.73 9.90 1.35
CA ARG A 77 5.10 10.94 2.20
C ARG A 77 5.17 10.64 3.71
N GLY A 78 6.29 10.06 4.16
CA GLY A 78 6.52 9.71 5.57
C GLY A 78 5.97 8.35 6.00
N VAL A 79 5.26 7.63 5.12
CA VAL A 79 4.81 6.25 5.36
C VAL A 79 5.91 5.29 4.93
N PRO A 80 6.51 4.50 5.84
CA PRO A 80 7.55 3.56 5.48
C PRO A 80 6.99 2.41 4.65
N LEU A 81 7.69 2.05 3.58
CA LEU A 81 7.47 0.80 2.86
C LEU A 81 8.41 -0.27 3.43
N GLN A 82 7.88 -1.46 3.60
CA GLN A 82 8.61 -2.61 4.13
C GLN A 82 8.51 -3.77 3.14
N ARG A 83 9.66 -4.35 2.80
CA ARG A 83 9.68 -5.56 1.97
C ARG A 83 9.37 -6.78 2.82
N ASP A 84 8.41 -7.58 2.39
CA ASP A 84 8.15 -8.90 2.95
C ASP A 84 8.13 -9.98 1.85
N ARG A 85 9.02 -10.95 1.97
CA ARG A 85 9.15 -12.07 1.03
C ARG A 85 8.08 -13.16 1.22
N GLN A 86 7.35 -13.13 2.32
CA GLN A 86 6.24 -14.05 2.57
C GLN A 86 4.95 -13.57 1.90
N LEU A 87 4.82 -12.27 1.66
CA LEU A 87 3.75 -11.74 0.83
C LEU A 87 3.95 -12.17 -0.62
N ARG A 88 2.87 -12.63 -1.24
CA ARG A 88 2.83 -13.00 -2.65
C ARG A 88 1.65 -12.31 -3.29
N GLN A 89 1.90 -11.38 -4.20
CA GLN A 89 0.88 -10.60 -4.88
C GLN A 89 -0.10 -9.96 -3.90
N THR A 90 0.41 -9.54 -2.74
CA THR A 90 -0.39 -8.97 -1.66
C THR A 90 0.34 -7.76 -1.10
N VAL A 91 -0.40 -6.70 -0.85
CA VAL A 91 0.07 -5.52 -0.12
C VAL A 91 -0.74 -5.39 1.16
N GLU A 92 -0.07 -5.10 2.26
CA GLU A 92 -0.70 -4.91 3.54
C GLU A 92 -0.54 -3.46 4.00
N PHE A 93 -1.66 -2.80 4.27
CA PHE A 93 -1.69 -1.43 4.79
C PHE A 93 -1.94 -1.46 6.30
N TYR A 94 -1.04 -0.84 7.06
CA TYR A 94 -1.12 -0.71 8.51
C TYR A 94 -1.37 0.75 8.88
N ARG A 95 -2.40 1.03 9.67
CA ARG A 95 -2.66 2.33 10.30
C ARG A 95 -2.01 2.48 11.66
N PHE A 96 -1.77 1.38 12.38
CA PHE A 96 -1.05 1.34 13.64
C PHE A 96 0.25 0.55 13.49
N PRO A 97 1.30 0.87 14.25
CA PRO A 97 2.51 0.07 14.24
C PRO A 97 2.16 -1.36 14.66
N ALA A 98 2.63 -2.35 13.89
CA ALA A 98 2.51 -3.75 14.27
C ALA A 98 3.10 -3.94 15.66
N ALA A 99 2.32 -4.48 16.60
CA ALA A 99 2.81 -4.78 17.94
C ALA A 99 4.04 -5.70 17.81
N ALA A 100 5.17 -5.22 18.31
CA ALA A 100 6.45 -5.91 18.29
C ALA A 100 6.43 -7.21 19.10
#